data_AF-A0A933X952-F1
#
_entry.id   AF-A0A933X952-F1
#
_cell.length_a   1.000
_cell.length_b   1.000
_cell.length_c   1.000
_cell.angle_alpha   90.00
_cell.angle_beta   90.00
_cell.angle_gamma   90.00
#
_symmetry.space_group_name_H-M   'P 1'
#
loop_
_entity.id
_entity.type
_entity.pdbx_description
1 polymer ?
#
loop_
_entity_poly.entity_id
_entity_poly.type
_entity_poly.pdbx_seq_one_letter_code
_entity_poly.pdbx_strand_id
1 'polypeptide(L)'
;MNDDHDPLLLDHEIDGIRELDNKLPRWWVLLFYGCTIFAAFYLVYFHVLRAGPLMAAEYDREMKVGNEIKIAAMSKFEATIPSAEPSKDAAVLDQGKALFLRNCAPCHRPDGGGLVGPNLTDDYWIHGSSFSDNLKTIWNGVPEKGMVTWRGTLKPTEIYAAASYIYTLRGTTPPNPKPREDQAPKQTGPNIYE
;
A
#
# COMPACT_ATOMS: atom_id res chain seq x y z
N MET A 1 8.81 -59.16 25.64
CA MET A 1 8.98 -60.35 24.80
C MET A 1 8.27 -60.03 23.50
N ASN A 2 9.04 -59.72 22.46
CA ASN A 2 8.51 -59.67 21.10
C ASN A 2 7.99 -61.07 20.80
N ASP A 3 6.69 -61.20 20.61
CA ASP A 3 6.13 -62.43 20.06
C ASP A 3 6.48 -62.41 18.58
N ASP A 4 7.51 -63.16 18.19
CA ASP A 4 8.01 -63.27 16.80
C ASP A 4 7.02 -64.03 15.89
N HIS A 5 5.78 -64.19 16.33
CA HIS A 5 4.69 -64.90 15.65
C HIS A 5 3.46 -64.03 15.38
N ASP A 6 3.57 -62.69 15.38
CA ASP A 6 2.47 -61.86 14.85
C ASP A 6 2.31 -62.14 13.34
N PRO A 7 1.18 -62.71 12.90
CA PRO A 7 0.96 -63.09 11.51
C PRO A 7 0.89 -61.90 10.55
N LEU A 8 0.84 -60.66 11.06
CA LEU A 8 0.86 -59.43 10.26
C LEU A 8 2.26 -58.85 10.07
N LEU A 9 3.30 -59.39 10.73
CA LEU A 9 4.67 -58.93 10.51
C LEU A 9 5.19 -59.43 9.16
N LEU A 10 5.79 -58.51 8.41
CA LEU A 10 6.50 -58.85 7.17
C LEU A 10 7.81 -59.60 7.50
N ASP A 11 8.26 -60.40 6.53
CA ASP A 11 9.35 -61.37 6.69
C ASP A 11 10.77 -60.75 6.74
N HIS A 12 10.90 -59.49 6.33
CA HIS A 12 12.16 -58.77 6.31
C HIS A 12 12.28 -57.79 7.48
N GLU A 13 13.50 -57.66 7.98
CA GLU A 13 13.88 -56.70 9.01
C GLU A 13 14.95 -55.78 8.42
N ILE A 14 14.75 -54.47 8.57
CA ILE A 14 15.71 -53.45 8.13
C ILE A 14 16.12 -52.64 9.36
N ASP A 15 17.40 -52.74 9.74
CA ASP A 15 18.00 -51.95 10.83
C ASP A 15 17.21 -52.02 12.16
N GLY A 16 16.75 -53.22 12.54
CA GLY A 16 15.98 -53.44 13.76
C GLY A 16 14.50 -53.02 13.67
N ILE A 17 14.03 -52.51 12.53
CA ILE A 17 12.63 -52.14 12.29
C ILE A 17 11.96 -53.21 11.43
N ARG A 18 10.76 -53.63 11.85
CA ARG A 18 9.89 -54.57 11.12
C ARG A 18 8.58 -53.88 10.77
N GLU A 19 8.05 -54.17 9.59
CA GLU A 19 6.82 -53.56 9.06
C GLU A 19 5.60 -54.48 9.28
N LEU A 20 4.43 -53.88 9.51
CA LEU A 20 3.16 -54.60 9.64
C LEU A 20 2.32 -54.48 8.36
N ASP A 21 1.80 -55.60 7.85
CA ASP A 21 0.81 -55.67 6.77
C ASP A 21 -0.61 -55.35 7.29
N ASN A 22 -0.76 -54.15 7.84
CA ASN A 22 -2.04 -53.66 8.34
C ASN A 22 -2.91 -53.12 7.20
N LYS A 23 -4.21 -53.41 7.27
CA LYS A 23 -5.19 -52.74 6.41
C LYS A 23 -5.22 -51.24 6.71
N LEU A 24 -5.28 -50.44 5.64
CA LEU A 24 -5.41 -48.99 5.77
C LEU A 24 -6.66 -48.63 6.60
N PRO A 25 -6.57 -47.62 7.50
CA PRO A 25 -7.72 -47.17 8.27
C PRO A 25 -8.89 -46.75 7.36
N ARG A 26 -10.10 -47.24 7.65
CA ARG A 26 -11.27 -46.98 6.79
C ARG A 26 -11.54 -45.49 6.59
N TRP A 27 -11.36 -44.67 7.62
CA TRP A 27 -11.52 -43.22 7.54
C TRP A 27 -10.52 -42.58 6.57
N TRP A 28 -9.29 -43.09 6.53
CA TRP A 28 -8.24 -42.60 5.63
C TRP A 28 -8.58 -42.92 4.17
N VAL A 29 -9.05 -44.14 3.91
CA VAL A 29 -9.49 -44.56 2.57
C VAL A 29 -10.71 -43.75 2.10
N LEU A 30 -11.66 -43.49 2.99
CA LEU A 30 -12.81 -42.62 2.69
C LEU A 30 -12.39 -41.19 2.36
N LEU A 31 -11.43 -40.63 3.11
CA LEU A 31 -10.87 -39.31 2.82
C LEU A 31 -10.18 -39.30 1.45
N PHE A 32 -9.36 -40.32 1.14
CA PHE A 32 -8.70 -40.45 -0.14
C PHE A 32 -9.70 -40.43 -1.31
N TYR A 33 -10.74 -41.27 -1.25
CA TYR A 33 -11.78 -41.26 -2.27
C TYR A 33 -12.57 -39.95 -2.31
N GLY A 34 -12.81 -39.33 -1.15
CA GLY A 34 -13.43 -38.00 -1.06
C GLY A 34 -12.64 -36.93 -1.82
N CYS A 35 -11.31 -36.90 -1.64
CA CYS A 35 -10.43 -35.99 -2.38
C CYS A 35 -10.43 -36.28 -3.89
N THR A 36 -10.41 -37.55 -4.30
CA THR A 36 -10.48 -37.91 -5.74
C THR A 36 -11.80 -37.45 -6.37
N ILE A 37 -12.92 -37.68 -5.68
CA ILE A 37 -14.25 -37.26 -6.14
C ILE A 37 -14.34 -35.74 -6.21
N PHE A 38 -13.87 -35.02 -5.17
CA PHE A 38 -13.82 -33.56 -5.16
C PHE A 38 -12.98 -33.02 -6.32
N ALA A 39 -11.80 -33.58 -6.57
CA ALA A 39 -10.93 -33.15 -7.67
C ALA A 39 -11.60 -33.34 -9.04
N ALA A 40 -12.29 -34.47 -9.26
CA ALA A 40 -13.05 -34.71 -10.48
C ALA A 40 -14.19 -33.69 -10.65
N PHE A 41 -14.97 -33.42 -9.61
CA PHE A 41 -16.01 -32.40 -9.64
C PHE A 41 -15.45 -31.00 -9.89
N TYR A 42 -14.35 -30.64 -9.24
CA TYR A 42 -13.68 -29.35 -9.43
C TYR A 42 -13.24 -29.16 -10.88
N LEU A 43 -12.57 -30.17 -11.46
CA LEU A 43 -12.11 -30.14 -12.85
C LEU A 43 -13.29 -30.00 -13.81
N VAL A 44 -14.34 -30.80 -13.62
CA VAL A 44 -15.54 -30.74 -14.47
C VAL A 44 -16.21 -29.36 -14.35
N TYR A 45 -16.39 -28.83 -13.14
CA TYR A 45 -17.08 -27.56 -12.92
C TYR A 45 -16.30 -26.35 -13.46
N PHE A 46 -15.01 -26.20 -13.11
CA PHE A 46 -14.21 -25.03 -13.47
C PHE A 46 -13.59 -25.11 -14.88
N HIS A 47 -13.14 -26.30 -15.32
CA HIS A 47 -12.37 -26.43 -16.56
C HIS A 47 -13.17 -27.00 -17.73
N VAL A 48 -14.10 -27.93 -17.50
CA VAL A 48 -14.92 -28.54 -18.58
C VAL A 48 -16.17 -27.71 -18.83
N LEU A 49 -17.03 -27.56 -17.82
CA LEU A 49 -18.29 -26.83 -17.91
C LEU A 49 -18.08 -25.31 -17.87
N ARG A 50 -16.94 -24.84 -17.32
CA ARG A 50 -16.63 -23.42 -17.12
C ARG A 50 -17.76 -22.67 -16.42
N ALA A 51 -18.43 -23.35 -15.49
CA ALA A 51 -19.58 -22.82 -14.76
C ALA A 51 -19.17 -21.86 -13.64
N GLY A 52 -17.95 -22.02 -13.10
CA GLY A 52 -17.36 -21.13 -12.10
C GLY A 52 -16.35 -20.16 -12.69
N PRO A 53 -16.17 -18.96 -12.09
CA PRO A 53 -15.11 -18.05 -12.45
C PRO A 53 -13.74 -18.65 -12.10
N LEU A 54 -12.81 -18.64 -13.05
CA LEU A 54 -11.40 -18.94 -12.78
C LEU A 54 -10.74 -17.75 -12.10
N MET A 55 -9.58 -17.98 -11.50
CA MET A 55 -8.81 -16.99 -10.73
C MET A 55 -8.72 -15.61 -11.39
N ALA A 56 -8.42 -15.52 -12.69
CA ALA A 56 -8.33 -14.25 -13.40
C ALA A 56 -9.68 -13.51 -13.48
N ALA A 57 -10.75 -14.24 -13.77
CA ALA A 57 -12.09 -13.66 -13.84
C ALA A 57 -12.60 -13.21 -12.47
N GLU A 58 -12.26 -13.93 -11.41
CA GLU A 58 -12.58 -13.52 -10.03
C GLU A 58 -11.78 -12.27 -9.63
N TYR A 59 -10.47 -12.26 -9.92
CA TYR A 59 -9.62 -11.10 -9.70
C TYR A 59 -10.14 -9.85 -10.42
N ASP A 60 -10.50 -9.96 -11.70
CA ASP A 60 -11.05 -8.84 -12.47
C ASP A 60 -12.36 -8.32 -11.86
N ARG A 61 -13.20 -9.21 -11.35
CA ARG A 61 -14.45 -8.84 -10.65
C ARG A 61 -14.16 -8.10 -9.35
N GLU A 62 -13.28 -8.64 -8.50
CA GLU A 62 -12.90 -8.01 -7.23
C GLU A 62 -12.24 -6.65 -7.45
N MET A 63 -11.32 -6.56 -8.42
CA MET A 63 -10.66 -5.31 -8.78
C MET A 63 -11.63 -4.28 -9.34
N LYS A 64 -12.62 -4.69 -10.13
CA LYS A 64 -13.67 -3.78 -10.62
C LYS A 64 -14.43 -3.16 -9.45
N VAL A 65 -14.92 -3.98 -8.52
CA VAL A 65 -15.64 -3.50 -7.33
C VAL A 65 -14.75 -2.61 -6.46
N GLY A 66 -13.50 -3.02 -6.23
CA GLY A 66 -12.52 -2.24 -5.46
C GLY A 66 -12.19 -0.89 -6.12
N ASN A 67 -12.04 -0.88 -7.44
CA ASN A 67 -11.78 0.34 -8.21
C ASN A 67 -12.98 1.29 -8.19
N GLU A 68 -14.21 0.80 -8.30
CA GLU A 68 -15.42 1.63 -8.19
C GLU A 68 -15.49 2.33 -6.83
N ILE A 69 -15.23 1.61 -5.73
CA ILE A 69 -15.19 2.18 -4.37
C ILE A 69 -14.04 3.20 -4.25
N LYS A 70 -12.85 2.85 -4.74
CA LYS A 70 -11.67 3.73 -4.71
C LYS A 70 -11.94 5.02 -5.48
N ILE A 71 -12.46 4.93 -6.70
CA ILE A 71 -12.79 6.07 -7.55
C ILE A 71 -13.84 6.94 -6.86
N ALA A 72 -14.92 6.35 -6.34
CA ALA A 72 -15.96 7.10 -5.64
C ALA A 72 -15.42 7.87 -4.42
N ALA A 73 -14.57 7.24 -3.61
CA ALA A 73 -13.94 7.88 -2.46
C ALA A 73 -13.00 9.02 -2.89
N MET A 74 -12.22 8.82 -3.97
CA MET A 74 -11.31 9.82 -4.51
C MET A 74 -12.07 11.01 -5.10
N SER A 75 -13.11 10.77 -5.92
CA SER A 75 -13.95 11.83 -6.49
C SER A 75 -14.68 12.62 -5.41
N LYS A 76 -15.18 11.95 -4.37
CA LYS A 76 -15.79 12.63 -3.23
C LYS A 76 -14.79 13.58 -2.55
N PHE A 77 -13.57 13.12 -2.29
CA PHE A 77 -12.55 13.95 -1.69
C PHE A 77 -12.13 15.12 -2.59
N GLU A 78 -11.91 14.86 -3.88
CA GLU A 78 -11.57 15.88 -4.87
C GLU A 78 -12.60 17.01 -4.91
N ALA A 79 -13.90 16.67 -4.81
CA ALA A 79 -14.97 17.65 -4.71
C ALA A 79 -14.93 18.48 -3.40
N THR A 80 -14.36 17.95 -2.31
CA THR A 80 -14.21 18.69 -1.05
C THR A 80 -12.99 19.60 -1.00
N ILE A 81 -11.98 19.40 -1.86
CA ILE A 81 -10.72 20.16 -1.82
C ILE A 81 -10.94 21.69 -1.83
N PRO A 82 -11.80 22.28 -2.68
CA PRO A 82 -11.96 23.74 -2.75
C PRO A 82 -12.47 24.40 -1.46
N SER A 83 -13.16 23.65 -0.60
CA SER A 83 -13.77 24.14 0.64
C SER A 83 -13.20 23.48 1.90
N ALA A 84 -12.13 22.70 1.76
CA ALA A 84 -11.51 22.03 2.89
C ALA A 84 -10.75 23.03 3.77
N GLU A 85 -10.72 22.74 5.08
CA GLU A 85 -10.01 23.52 6.09
C GLU A 85 -9.05 22.60 6.87
N PRO A 86 -7.90 23.11 7.36
CA PRO A 86 -6.92 22.30 8.06
C PRO A 86 -7.49 21.73 9.36
N SER A 87 -7.17 20.46 9.64
CA SER A 87 -7.56 19.83 10.90
C SER A 87 -6.78 20.42 12.07
N LYS A 88 -7.45 20.58 13.21
CA LYS A 88 -6.84 20.89 14.51
C LYS A 88 -6.82 19.68 15.44
N ASP A 89 -7.34 18.54 14.99
CA ASP A 89 -7.36 17.31 15.77
C ASP A 89 -5.95 16.73 15.89
N ALA A 90 -5.52 16.46 17.13
CA ALA A 90 -4.17 16.00 17.42
C ALA A 90 -3.83 14.66 16.75
N ALA A 91 -4.78 13.72 16.70
CA ALA A 91 -4.54 12.41 16.08
C ALA A 91 -4.36 12.55 14.55
N VAL A 92 -5.13 13.44 13.91
CA VAL A 92 -4.95 13.76 12.48
C VAL A 92 -3.58 14.40 12.24
N LEU A 93 -3.16 15.33 13.10
CA LEU A 93 -1.87 16.01 12.97
C LEU A 93 -0.69 15.05 13.21
N ASP A 94 -0.78 14.15 14.19
CA ASP A 94 0.25 13.13 14.45
C ASP A 94 0.37 12.14 13.29
N GLN A 95 -0.76 11.71 12.73
CA GLN A 95 -0.76 10.92 11.50
C GLN A 95 -0.13 11.69 10.34
N GLY A 96 -0.49 12.96 10.16
CA GLY A 96 0.06 13.84 9.15
C GLY A 96 1.57 14.02 9.27
N LYS A 97 2.08 14.18 10.49
CA LYS A 97 3.50 14.25 10.81
C LYS A 97 4.22 12.96 10.44
N ALA A 98 3.69 11.81 10.82
CA ALA A 98 4.29 10.52 10.46
C ALA A 98 4.36 10.32 8.94
N LEU A 99 3.29 10.70 8.22
CA LEU A 99 3.25 10.68 6.76
C LEU A 99 4.27 11.65 6.14
N PHE A 100 4.35 12.88 6.65
CA PHE A 100 5.30 13.87 6.19
C PHE A 100 6.74 13.39 6.35
N LEU A 101 7.10 12.87 7.53
CA LEU A 101 8.44 12.37 7.81
C LEU A 101 8.84 11.20 6.89
N ARG A 102 7.89 10.34 6.54
CA ARG A 102 8.15 9.19 5.66
C ARG A 102 8.25 9.59 4.19
N ASN A 103 7.36 10.47 3.73
CA ASN A 103 7.11 10.67 2.30
C ASN A 103 7.58 12.04 1.77
N CYS A 104 7.55 13.08 2.60
CA CYS A 104 7.76 14.46 2.17
C CYS A 104 9.12 15.02 2.65
N ALA A 105 9.54 14.64 3.84
CA ALA A 105 10.80 15.05 4.46
C ALA A 105 12.06 14.73 3.63
N PRO A 106 12.12 13.66 2.81
CA PRO A 106 13.27 13.46 1.91
C PRO A 106 13.53 14.66 0.98
N CYS A 107 12.48 15.40 0.59
CA CYS A 107 12.59 16.57 -0.28
C CYS A 107 12.47 17.90 0.47
N HIS A 108 11.66 17.96 1.54
CA HIS A 108 11.33 19.18 2.28
C HIS A 108 11.99 19.27 3.66
N ARG A 109 12.84 18.31 4.02
CA ARG A 109 13.43 18.09 5.35
C ARG A 109 12.42 17.75 6.44
N PRO A 110 12.85 17.08 7.53
CA PRO A 110 11.97 16.74 8.67
C PRO A 110 11.34 17.95 9.36
N ASP A 111 11.98 19.12 9.29
CA ASP A 111 11.53 20.38 9.88
C ASP A 111 10.76 21.27 8.89
N GLY A 112 10.54 20.82 7.65
CA GLY A 112 9.89 21.60 6.59
C GLY A 112 10.78 22.66 5.95
N GLY A 113 12.04 22.78 6.35
CA GLY A 113 12.94 23.85 5.92
C GLY A 113 13.37 23.79 4.45
N GLY A 114 13.02 22.75 3.70
CA GLY A 114 13.34 22.62 2.28
C GLY A 114 14.74 22.06 2.00
N LEU A 115 14.84 21.19 0.98
CA LEU A 115 16.10 20.65 0.45
C LEU A 115 16.07 20.78 -1.08
N VAL A 116 15.73 19.71 -1.79
CA VAL A 116 15.41 19.76 -3.21
C VAL A 116 14.04 20.42 -3.43
N GLY A 117 13.07 20.13 -2.55
CA GLY A 117 11.80 20.83 -2.49
C GLY A 117 11.91 22.19 -1.79
N PRO A 118 10.93 23.09 -2.00
CA PRO A 118 10.89 24.41 -1.37
C PRO A 118 10.78 24.34 0.16
N ASN A 119 11.13 25.45 0.81
CA ASN A 119 10.81 25.69 2.20
C ASN A 119 9.28 25.76 2.39
N LEU A 120 8.74 25.01 3.35
CA LEU A 120 7.30 24.97 3.66
C LEU A 120 6.94 25.79 4.90
N THR A 121 7.93 26.43 5.55
CA THR A 121 7.71 27.17 6.80
C THR A 121 7.49 28.67 6.59
N ASP A 122 7.77 29.21 5.40
CA ASP A 122 7.62 30.63 5.11
C ASP A 122 6.27 30.99 4.45
N ASP A 123 6.08 32.27 4.16
CA ASP A 123 4.85 32.80 3.55
C ASP A 123 4.87 32.84 2.02
N TYR A 124 5.94 32.36 1.37
CA TYR A 124 6.08 32.37 -0.07
C TYR A 124 5.75 31.02 -0.69
N TRP A 125 4.59 30.95 -1.35
CA TRP A 125 4.07 29.70 -1.93
C TRP A 125 3.91 29.83 -3.44
N ILE A 126 4.74 29.12 -4.19
CA ILE A 126 4.81 29.16 -5.68
C ILE A 126 3.57 28.58 -6.39
N HIS A 127 2.74 27.82 -5.67
CA HIS A 127 1.54 27.15 -6.20
C HIS A 127 0.25 27.59 -5.51
N GLY A 128 0.27 28.74 -4.82
CA GLY A 128 -0.84 29.23 -4.01
C GLY A 128 -0.64 28.94 -2.52
N SER A 129 -1.11 29.84 -1.66
CA SER A 129 -0.85 29.82 -0.22
C SER A 129 -2.07 29.38 0.62
N SER A 130 -3.18 29.04 -0.03
CA SER A 130 -4.38 28.54 0.64
C SER A 130 -4.25 27.06 0.99
N PHE A 131 -5.02 26.60 1.97
CA PHE A 131 -5.05 25.17 2.31
C PHE A 131 -5.55 24.31 1.14
N SER A 132 -6.53 24.81 0.38
CA SER A 132 -7.03 24.14 -0.82
C SER A 132 -5.95 24.01 -1.91
N ASP A 133 -5.07 25.01 -2.06
CA ASP A 133 -3.98 24.96 -3.04
C ASP A 133 -2.95 23.92 -2.62
N ASN A 134 -2.57 23.90 -1.33
CA ASN A 134 -1.69 22.86 -0.78
C ASN A 134 -2.25 21.45 -0.99
N LEU A 135 -3.54 21.25 -0.76
CA LEU A 135 -4.22 19.99 -1.04
C LEU A 135 -4.15 19.63 -2.53
N LYS A 136 -4.42 20.57 -3.44
CA LYS A 136 -4.32 20.34 -4.89
C LYS A 136 -2.89 19.98 -5.30
N THR A 137 -1.88 20.66 -4.73
CA THR A 137 -0.47 20.40 -5.01
C THR A 137 -0.06 19.00 -4.53
N ILE A 138 -0.48 18.57 -3.33
CA ILE A 138 -0.21 17.21 -2.86
C ILE A 138 -0.99 16.18 -3.68
N TRP A 139 -2.26 16.45 -3.97
CA TRP A 139 -3.13 15.57 -4.74
C TRP A 139 -2.57 15.32 -6.15
N ASN A 140 -2.35 16.38 -6.92
CA ASN A 140 -1.93 16.27 -8.32
C ASN A 140 -0.41 16.14 -8.49
N GLY A 141 0.37 16.55 -7.50
CA GLY A 141 1.82 16.74 -7.66
C GLY A 141 2.14 17.92 -8.57
N VAL A 142 3.44 18.11 -8.82
CA VAL A 142 3.98 19.03 -9.83
C VAL A 142 5.12 18.31 -10.54
N PRO A 143 4.82 17.34 -11.44
CA PRO A 143 5.83 16.46 -12.01
C PRO A 143 6.94 17.18 -12.77
N GLU A 144 6.60 18.28 -13.46
CA GLU A 144 7.55 19.15 -14.17
C GLU A 144 8.62 19.75 -13.25
N LYS A 145 8.34 19.84 -11.94
CA LYS A 145 9.26 20.35 -10.91
C LYS A 145 9.71 19.25 -9.93
N GLY A 146 9.51 17.97 -10.28
CA GLY A 146 9.96 16.82 -9.51
C GLY A 146 9.06 16.39 -8.34
N MET A 147 7.96 17.10 -8.06
CA MET A 147 7.00 16.66 -7.03
C MET A 147 6.04 15.63 -7.60
N VAL A 148 6.10 14.39 -7.11
CA VAL A 148 5.22 13.29 -7.55
C VAL A 148 3.76 13.53 -7.17
N THR A 149 2.84 12.91 -7.91
CA THR A 149 1.43 12.85 -7.51
C THR A 149 1.24 11.90 -6.34
N TRP A 150 0.45 12.31 -5.35
CA TRP A 150 0.05 11.43 -4.24
C TRP A 150 -1.35 10.87 -4.41
N ARG A 151 -2.13 11.36 -5.39
CA ARG A 151 -3.43 10.80 -5.78
C ARG A 151 -3.27 9.33 -6.16
N GLY A 152 -3.95 8.45 -5.44
CA GLY A 152 -3.98 7.01 -5.73
C GLY A 152 -2.85 6.21 -5.07
N THR A 153 -1.81 6.89 -4.56
CA THR A 153 -0.75 6.33 -3.71
C THR A 153 -1.12 6.43 -2.23
N LEU A 154 -1.58 7.61 -1.81
CA LEU A 154 -2.10 7.86 -0.46
C LEU A 154 -3.62 7.88 -0.48
N LYS A 155 -4.23 7.47 0.65
CA LYS A 155 -5.67 7.59 0.85
C LYS A 155 -6.05 9.07 0.98
N PRO A 156 -7.27 9.47 0.59
CA PRO A 156 -7.77 10.83 0.78
C PRO A 156 -7.55 11.40 2.20
N THR A 157 -7.84 10.59 3.22
CA THR A 157 -7.66 10.98 4.63
C THR A 157 -6.19 11.20 5.01
N GLU A 158 -5.28 10.44 4.41
CA GLU A 158 -3.83 10.59 4.62
C GLU A 158 -3.30 11.86 3.95
N ILE A 159 -3.78 12.18 2.75
CA ILE A 159 -3.44 13.44 2.06
C ILE A 159 -3.94 14.63 2.89
N TYR A 160 -5.17 14.56 3.39
CA TYR A 160 -5.74 15.58 4.27
C TYR A 160 -4.93 15.75 5.57
N ALA A 161 -4.53 14.65 6.20
CA ALA A 161 -3.71 14.67 7.41
C ALA A 161 -2.33 15.29 7.14
N ALA A 162 -1.64 14.88 6.07
CA ALA A 162 -0.34 15.42 5.69
C ALA A 162 -0.42 16.93 5.37
N ALA A 163 -1.44 17.36 4.61
CA ALA A 163 -1.67 18.77 4.32
C ALA A 163 -1.95 19.58 5.60
N SER A 164 -2.75 19.03 6.52
CA SER A 164 -3.07 19.67 7.81
C SER A 164 -1.82 19.83 8.67
N TYR A 165 -0.95 18.83 8.70
CA TYR A 165 0.33 18.94 9.39
C TYR A 165 1.25 19.98 8.74
N ILE A 166 1.39 20.00 7.41
CA ILE A 166 2.18 21.02 6.69
C ILE A 166 1.68 22.44 7.02
N TYR A 167 0.37 22.63 7.15
CA TYR A 167 -0.20 23.90 7.56
C TYR A 167 0.32 24.38 8.93
N THR A 168 0.62 23.47 9.86
CA THR A 168 1.21 23.80 11.16
C THR A 168 2.69 24.21 11.11
N LEU A 169 3.39 23.89 10.02
CA LEU A 169 4.79 24.27 9.83
C LEU A 169 4.96 25.73 9.40
N ARG A 170 3.90 26.35 8.87
CA ARG A 170 3.93 27.73 8.41
C ARG A 170 4.15 28.69 9.59
N GLY A 171 5.09 29.59 9.43
CA GLY A 171 5.55 30.52 10.47
C GLY A 171 6.59 29.94 11.44
N THR A 172 6.98 28.67 11.28
CA THR A 172 8.08 28.10 12.08
C THR A 172 9.44 28.52 11.54
N THR A 173 10.45 28.54 12.41
CA THR A 173 11.81 28.95 12.07
C THR A 173 12.77 27.76 12.21
N PRO A 174 12.93 26.94 11.15
CA PRO A 174 13.90 25.86 11.17
C PRO A 174 15.33 26.43 11.25
N PRO A 175 16.34 25.66 11.72
CA PRO A 175 17.70 26.18 11.91
C PRO A 175 18.39 26.64 10.62
N ASN A 176 18.10 25.98 9.49
CA ASN A 176 18.76 26.22 8.21
C ASN A 176 17.75 26.20 7.04
N PRO A 177 16.76 27.12 6.97
CA PRO A 177 15.76 27.13 5.91
C PRO A 177 16.43 27.37 4.55
N LYS A 178 15.94 26.69 3.52
CA LYS A 178 16.25 27.03 2.13
C LYS A 178 15.73 28.45 1.87
N PRO A 179 16.49 29.33 1.17
CA PRO A 179 15.99 30.62 0.74
C PRO A 179 14.70 30.49 -0.07
N ARG A 180 13.84 31.50 -0.02
CA ARG A 180 12.61 31.53 -0.82
C ARG A 180 12.93 31.40 -2.30
N GLU A 181 12.07 30.72 -3.05
CA GLU A 181 12.32 30.44 -4.47
C GLU A 181 12.39 31.71 -5.34
N ASP A 182 11.80 32.84 -4.91
CA ASP A 182 11.95 34.15 -5.57
C ASP A 182 13.30 34.83 -5.29
N GLN A 183 13.99 34.42 -4.23
CA GLN A 183 15.30 34.93 -3.81
C GLN A 183 16.44 34.00 -4.22
N ALA A 184 16.14 32.78 -4.66
CA ALA A 184 17.13 31.86 -5.19
C ALA A 184 17.83 32.48 -6.41
N PRO A 185 19.15 32.33 -6.55
CA PRO A 185 19.86 32.76 -7.75
C PRO A 185 19.19 32.12 -8.97
N LYS A 186 18.87 32.91 -10.00
CA LYS A 186 18.39 32.34 -11.28
C LYS A 186 19.39 31.27 -11.71
N GLN A 187 18.91 30.06 -12.02
CA GLN A 187 19.75 29.04 -12.64
C GLN A 187 20.30 29.62 -13.95
N THR A 188 21.58 29.98 -13.95
CA THR A 188 22.27 30.51 -15.11
C THR A 188 22.85 29.35 -15.92
N GLY A 189 22.15 28.96 -16.99
CA GLY A 189 22.63 28.03 -18.00
C GLY A 189 22.50 26.55 -17.65
N PRO A 190 22.73 25.66 -18.64
CA PRO A 190 22.73 24.22 -18.40
C PRO A 190 23.81 23.88 -17.37
N ASN A 191 23.43 23.03 -16.43
CA ASN A 191 24.36 22.38 -15.52
C ASN A 191 25.49 21.73 -16.35
N ILE A 192 26.76 21.84 -15.95
CA ILE A 192 27.89 21.19 -16.67
C ILE A 192 27.81 19.63 -16.67
N TYR A 193 26.85 19.09 -15.94
CA TYR A 193 26.47 17.69 -15.80
C TYR A 193 25.04 17.41 -16.32
N GLU A 194 24.35 18.38 -16.93
CA GLU A 194 23.18 18.17 -17.82
C GLU A 194 23.65 18.02 -19.26
#